data_AF-A0A955LGB0-F1
#
_entry.id   AF-A0A955LGB0-F1
#
_cell.length_a   1.000
_cell.length_b   1.000
_cell.length_c   1.000
_cell.angle_alpha   90.00
_cell.angle_beta   90.00
_cell.angle_gamma   90.00
#
_symmetry.space_group_name_H-M   'P 1'
#
loop_
_entity.id
_entity.type
_entity.pdbx_description
1 polymer ?
#
loop_
_entity_poly.entity_id
_entity_poly.type
_entity_poly.pdbx_seq_one_letter_code
_entity_poly.pdbx_strand_id
1 'polypeptide(L)'
;MRQKKTGEQKRISLSGMTSFIKNHKTKLILVAVVGLFIIGFTKTRANDSSDAEIIGSPVEIQKQVSLRAKNSDGDTLVQTFDVNLTAAQMQQRVLVRGTWIKAREGKRFLVINMDVTNNIK
;
A
#
# COMPACT_ATOMS: atom_id res chain seq x y z
N MET A 1 59.64 28.34 -70.11
CA MET A 1 59.29 28.98 -68.82
C MET A 1 58.08 28.26 -68.21
N ARG A 2 58.30 27.46 -67.16
CA ARG A 2 57.74 27.59 -65.78
C ARG A 2 56.20 27.60 -65.73
N GLN A 3 55.55 26.46 -65.51
CA GLN A 3 55.29 25.68 -64.27
C GLN A 3 53.84 25.86 -63.78
N LYS A 4 53.07 24.78 -63.88
CA LYS A 4 51.72 24.61 -63.31
C LYS A 4 51.81 24.55 -61.78
N LYS A 5 51.00 25.35 -61.08
CA LYS A 5 50.73 25.15 -59.64
C LYS A 5 49.57 24.17 -59.48
N THR A 6 49.89 22.99 -58.98
CA THR A 6 48.94 21.95 -58.59
C THR A 6 48.42 22.26 -57.19
N GLY A 7 47.11 22.28 -57.02
CA GLY A 7 46.45 22.47 -55.72
C GLY A 7 46.68 21.27 -54.80
N GLU A 8 47.14 21.57 -53.60
CA GLU A 8 47.40 20.62 -52.52
C GLU A 8 46.06 20.22 -51.87
N GLN A 9 45.60 18.97 -52.09
CA GLN A 9 44.49 18.42 -51.33
C GLN A 9 44.99 18.00 -49.95
N LYS A 10 44.61 18.77 -48.92
CA LYS A 10 44.68 18.37 -47.51
C LYS A 10 43.86 17.08 -47.31
N ARG A 11 44.55 15.94 -47.24
CA ARG A 11 43.94 14.69 -46.75
C ARG A 11 43.65 14.85 -45.26
N ILE A 12 42.39 15.05 -44.92
CA ILE A 12 41.90 14.98 -43.54
C ILE A 12 41.97 13.50 -43.13
N SER A 13 42.80 13.21 -42.13
CA SER A 13 42.97 11.87 -41.57
C SER A 13 41.65 11.35 -40.98
N LEU A 14 41.15 10.25 -41.55
CA LEU A 14 39.93 9.55 -41.13
C LEU A 14 40.11 8.65 -39.89
N SER A 15 41.30 8.64 -39.26
CA SER A 15 41.57 7.75 -38.12
C SER A 15 40.95 8.22 -36.79
N GLY A 16 40.49 9.47 -36.69
CA GLY A 16 39.92 10.03 -35.46
C GLY A 16 38.41 9.82 -35.25
N MET A 17 37.65 9.48 -36.30
CA MET A 17 36.17 9.43 -36.24
C MET A 17 35.60 8.12 -35.72
N THR A 18 36.36 7.02 -35.74
CA THR A 18 35.84 5.69 -35.33
C THR A 18 35.87 5.48 -33.81
N SER A 19 36.70 6.23 -33.07
CA SER A 19 36.80 6.13 -31.60
C SER A 19 35.66 6.86 -30.87
N PHE A 20 35.17 7.99 -31.41
CA PHE A 20 34.06 8.73 -30.82
C PHE A 20 32.73 7.98 -30.91
N ILE A 21 32.47 7.28 -32.01
CA ILE A 21 31.20 6.57 -32.22
C ILE A 21 31.08 5.35 -31.28
N LYS A 22 32.19 4.67 -30.98
CA LYS A 22 32.20 3.51 -30.07
C LYS A 22 31.87 3.94 -28.63
N ASN A 23 32.48 5.03 -28.15
CA ASN A 23 32.23 5.56 -26.81
C ASN A 23 30.81 6.15 -26.65
N HIS A 24 30.25 6.78 -27.68
CA HIS A 24 28.89 7.30 -27.62
C HIS A 24 27.83 6.20 -27.63
N LYS A 25 28.02 5.12 -28.40
CA LYS A 25 27.11 3.96 -28.39
C LYS A 25 27.10 3.25 -27.02
N THR A 26 28.27 3.06 -26.40
CA THR A 26 28.35 2.47 -25.05
C THR A 26 27.69 3.35 -23.99
N LYS A 27 27.86 4.68 -24.06
CA LYS A 27 27.18 5.62 -23.17
C LYS A 27 25.65 5.60 -23.35
N LEU A 28 25.17 5.50 -24.59
CA LEU A 28 23.73 5.41 -24.87
C LEU A 28 23.10 4.10 -24.36
N ILE A 29 23.79 2.96 -24.53
CA ILE A 29 23.34 1.68 -23.99
C ILE A 29 23.31 1.72 -22.45
N LEU A 30 24.33 2.31 -21.82
CA LEU A 30 24.37 2.47 -20.36
C LEU A 30 23.20 3.30 -19.84
N VAL A 31 22.87 4.42 -20.49
CA VAL A 31 21.73 5.27 -20.13
C VAL A 31 20.40 4.53 -20.30
N ALA A 32 20.25 3.73 -21.36
CA ALA A 32 19.06 2.92 -21.57
C ALA A 32 18.90 1.82 -20.51
N VAL A 33 19.99 1.14 -20.13
CA VAL A 33 19.98 0.09 -19.10
C VAL A 33 19.69 0.68 -17.72
N VAL A 34 20.31 1.80 -17.37
CA VAL A 34 20.03 2.51 -16.10
C VAL A 34 18.60 3.04 -16.06
N GLY A 35 18.09 3.59 -17.17
CA GLY A 35 16.69 4.01 -17.28
C GLY A 35 15.69 2.87 -17.11
N LEU A 36 15.95 1.71 -17.73
CA LEU A 36 15.15 0.50 -17.55
C LEU A 36 15.24 -0.04 -16.11
N PHE A 37 16.40 0.08 -15.46
CA PHE A 37 16.55 -0.28 -14.05
C PHE A 37 15.78 0.66 -13.11
N ILE A 38 15.79 1.97 -13.36
CA ILE A 38 15.05 2.95 -12.55
C ILE A 38 13.53 2.77 -12.75
N ILE A 39 13.07 2.60 -13.99
CA ILE A 39 11.65 2.35 -14.29
C ILE A 39 11.21 0.98 -13.77
N GLY A 40 12.06 -0.04 -13.90
CA GLY A 40 11.83 -1.38 -13.37
C GLY A 40 11.76 -1.40 -11.85
N PHE A 41 12.71 -0.74 -11.16
CA PHE A 41 12.77 -0.67 -9.70
C PHE A 41 11.65 0.19 -9.09
N THR A 42 11.24 1.25 -9.76
CA THR A 42 10.07 2.05 -9.33
C THR A 42 8.74 1.32 -9.57
N LYS A 43 8.62 0.52 -10.64
CA LYS A 43 7.43 -0.32 -10.86
C LYS A 43 7.36 -1.55 -9.97
N THR A 44 8.46 -2.22 -9.67
CA THR A 44 8.44 -3.39 -8.77
C THR A 44 8.19 -2.99 -7.32
N ARG A 45 8.65 -1.81 -6.89
CA ARG A 45 8.35 -1.27 -5.55
C ARG A 45 6.94 -0.71 -5.40
N ALA A 46 6.23 -0.51 -6.51
CA ALA A 46 4.84 -0.04 -6.51
C ALA A 46 3.79 -1.17 -6.46
N ASN A 47 4.21 -2.44 -6.47
CA ASN A 47 3.28 -3.59 -6.54
C ASN A 47 3.18 -4.42 -5.24
N ASP A 48 3.86 -4.02 -4.18
CA ASP A 48 3.79 -4.69 -2.86
C ASP A 48 2.74 -4.06 -1.92
N SER A 49 1.88 -3.15 -2.39
CA SER A 49 0.74 -2.65 -1.62
C SER A 49 -0.57 -3.30 -2.07
N SER A 50 -0.60 -4.63 -2.12
CA SER A 50 -1.86 -5.39 -2.22
C SER A 50 -2.55 -5.58 -0.87
N ASP A 51 -1.88 -5.19 0.23
CA ASP A 51 -2.55 -4.84 1.49
C ASP A 51 -3.15 -3.43 1.36
N ALA A 52 -4.08 -3.28 0.43
CA ALA A 52 -5.02 -2.17 0.51
C ALA A 52 -5.71 -2.32 1.87
N GLU A 53 -5.39 -1.38 2.76
CA GLU A 53 -6.00 -1.19 4.05
C GLU A 53 -7.53 -1.36 3.93
N ILE A 54 -8.05 -2.53 4.29
CA ILE A 54 -9.38 -2.61 4.87
C ILE A 54 -9.23 -2.03 6.29
N ILE A 55 -8.95 -0.73 6.38
CA ILE A 55 -9.44 0.09 7.48
C ILE A 55 -10.94 0.13 7.24
N GLY A 56 -11.60 -0.87 7.80
CA GLY A 56 -12.90 -1.34 7.33
C GLY A 56 -13.95 -0.26 7.48
N SER A 57 -14.59 0.09 6.36
CA SER A 57 -15.94 0.65 6.40
C SER A 57 -16.77 -0.20 7.36
N PRO A 58 -17.48 0.42 8.31
CA PRO A 58 -18.29 -0.32 9.27
C PRO A 58 -19.26 -1.23 8.51
N VAL A 59 -19.24 -2.52 8.83
CA VAL A 59 -20.23 -3.47 8.32
C VAL A 59 -21.45 -3.34 9.20
N GLU A 60 -22.56 -2.93 8.61
CA GLU A 60 -23.84 -2.91 9.29
C GLU A 60 -24.30 -4.36 9.52
N ILE A 61 -24.57 -4.69 10.79
CA ILE A 61 -25.01 -6.03 11.18
C ILE A 61 -26.53 -6.06 11.29
N GLN A 62 -27.15 -4.97 11.77
CA GLN A 62 -28.61 -4.83 11.98
C GLN A 62 -29.28 -6.13 12.48
N LYS A 63 -28.68 -6.77 13.49
CA LYS A 63 -29.20 -8.01 14.09
C LYS A 63 -29.66 -7.75 15.51
N GLN A 64 -30.89 -8.14 15.79
CA GLN A 64 -31.41 -8.20 17.16
C GLN A 64 -31.17 -9.60 17.73
N VAL A 65 -30.61 -9.67 18.93
CA VAL A 65 -30.37 -10.90 19.69
C VAL A 65 -30.90 -10.70 21.10
N SER A 66 -31.72 -11.62 21.59
CA SER A 66 -32.18 -11.60 22.98
C SER A 66 -31.22 -12.43 23.85
N LEU A 67 -30.60 -11.78 24.83
CA LEU A 67 -29.74 -12.41 25.81
C LEU A 67 -30.53 -12.72 27.08
N ARG A 68 -30.32 -13.93 27.62
CA ARG A 68 -30.81 -14.32 28.95
C ARG A 68 -29.61 -14.58 29.83
N ALA A 69 -29.51 -13.81 30.91
CA ALA A 69 -28.45 -14.03 31.89
C ALA A 69 -28.77 -15.27 32.73
N LYS A 70 -27.75 -15.99 33.18
CA LYS A 70 -27.90 -17.11 34.11
C LYS A 70 -27.17 -16.78 35.41
N ASN A 71 -27.68 -17.26 36.55
CA ASN A 71 -26.98 -17.14 37.83
C ASN A 71 -25.83 -18.18 37.92
N SER A 72 -25.07 -18.14 39.01
CA SER A 72 -23.97 -19.09 39.27
C SER A 72 -24.41 -20.55 39.31
N ASP A 73 -25.69 -20.79 39.61
CA ASP A 73 -26.29 -22.11 39.75
C ASP A 73 -26.85 -22.64 38.42
N GLY A 74 -26.78 -21.84 37.35
CA GLY A 74 -27.22 -22.19 36.00
C GLY A 74 -28.70 -21.89 35.72
N ASP A 75 -29.43 -21.40 36.71
CA ASP A 75 -30.81 -20.96 36.54
C ASP A 75 -30.86 -19.71 35.67
N THR A 76 -31.86 -19.67 34.79
CA THR A 76 -32.06 -18.54 33.90
C THR A 76 -32.69 -17.40 34.68
N LEU A 77 -32.03 -16.24 34.70
CA LEU A 77 -32.59 -15.02 35.25
C LEU A 77 -33.82 -14.63 34.42
N VAL A 78 -34.89 -14.18 35.09
CA VAL A 78 -36.16 -13.79 34.44
C VAL A 78 -35.97 -12.66 33.44
N GLN A 79 -34.91 -11.86 33.60
CA GLN A 79 -34.59 -10.74 32.74
C GLN A 79 -34.06 -11.18 31.38
N THR A 80 -34.74 -10.73 30.33
CA THR A 80 -34.28 -10.82 28.96
C THR A 80 -33.82 -9.44 28.51
N PHE A 81 -32.61 -9.37 27.95
CA PHE A 81 -32.04 -8.17 27.38
C PHE A 81 -32.13 -8.26 25.86
N ASP A 82 -32.73 -7.28 25.21
CA ASP A 82 -32.69 -7.20 23.76
C ASP A 82 -31.46 -6.38 23.35
N VAL A 83 -30.56 -7.03 22.63
CA VAL A 83 -29.33 -6.43 22.13
C VAL A 83 -29.46 -6.25 20.63
N ASN A 84 -29.30 -5.01 20.17
CA ASN A 84 -29.23 -4.68 18.75
C ASN A 84 -27.77 -4.47 18.35
N LEU A 85 -27.24 -5.37 17.54
CA LEU A 85 -25.91 -5.28 16.94
C LEU A 85 -26.00 -4.35 15.72
N THR A 86 -25.50 -3.13 15.85
CA THR A 86 -25.65 -2.10 14.81
C THR A 86 -24.55 -2.17 13.77
N ALA A 87 -23.29 -2.20 14.22
CA ALA A 87 -22.13 -2.23 13.33
C ALA A 87 -20.95 -2.99 13.92
N ALA A 88 -20.13 -3.58 13.04
CA ALA A 88 -18.81 -4.07 13.40
C ALA A 88 -17.75 -3.49 12.48
N GLN A 89 -16.59 -3.17 13.05
CA GLN A 89 -15.47 -2.58 12.31
C GLN A 89 -14.14 -3.08 12.85
N MET A 90 -13.18 -3.24 11.92
CA MET A 90 -11.80 -3.60 12.25
C MET A 90 -10.94 -2.35 12.26
N GLN A 91 -10.26 -2.09 13.37
CA GLN A 91 -9.44 -0.89 13.55
C GLN A 91 -8.02 -1.23 14.03
N GLN A 92 -7.04 -0.44 13.61
CA GLN A 92 -5.67 -0.56 14.12
C GLN A 92 -5.45 0.16 15.45
N ARG A 93 -6.32 1.11 15.79
CA ARG A 93 -6.25 1.90 17.03
C ARG A 93 -7.65 2.14 17.59
N VAL A 94 -7.76 2.20 18.91
CA VAL A 94 -9.01 2.52 19.61
C VAL A 94 -8.73 3.52 20.72
N LEU A 95 -9.71 4.36 21.04
CA LEU A 95 -9.63 5.29 22.16
C LEU A 95 -10.11 4.59 23.42
N VAL A 96 -9.23 4.43 24.41
CA VAL A 96 -9.56 3.83 25.70
C VAL A 96 -9.24 4.83 26.79
N ARG A 97 -10.26 5.27 27.54
CA ARG A 97 -10.12 6.25 28.63
C ARG A 97 -9.36 7.52 28.21
N GLY A 98 -9.64 8.02 27.00
CA GLY A 98 -9.02 9.23 26.45
C GLY A 98 -7.62 9.05 25.86
N THR A 99 -7.05 7.83 25.86
CA THR A 99 -5.75 7.54 25.24
C THR A 99 -5.93 6.65 24.02
N TRP A 100 -5.25 6.99 22.92
CA TRP A 100 -5.23 6.15 21.72
C TRP A 100 -4.31 4.95 21.94
N ILE A 101 -4.87 3.75 21.91
CA ILE A 101 -4.12 2.49 22.01
C ILE A 101 -4.01 1.89 20.61
N LYS A 102 -2.78 1.55 20.18
CA LYS A 102 -2.51 0.86 18.93
C LYS A 102 -2.50 -0.66 19.15
N ALA A 103 -3.03 -1.42 18.19
CA ALA A 103 -2.93 -2.86 18.18
C ALA A 103 -1.45 -3.28 18.01
N ARG A 104 -1.10 -4.45 18.57
CA ARG A 104 0.21 -5.05 18.35
C ARG A 104 0.38 -5.43 16.87
N GLU A 105 1.63 -5.56 16.43
CA GLU A 105 1.94 -5.95 15.06
C GLU A 105 1.23 -7.26 14.66
N GLY A 106 0.67 -7.27 13.45
CA GLY A 106 -0.16 -8.36 12.95
C GLY A 106 -1.55 -8.50 13.59
N LYS A 107 -1.93 -7.65 14.55
CA LYS A 107 -3.25 -7.69 15.23
C LYS A 107 -4.09 -6.47 14.88
N ARG A 108 -5.41 -6.61 15.06
CA ARG A 108 -6.41 -5.56 14.89
C ARG A 108 -7.45 -5.65 16.00
N PHE A 109 -8.08 -4.52 16.32
CA PHE A 109 -9.25 -4.49 17.18
C PHE A 109 -10.51 -4.75 16.37
N LEU A 110 -11.37 -5.64 16.87
CA LEU A 110 -12.75 -5.74 16.42
C LEU A 110 -13.60 -4.87 17.36
N VAL A 111 -14.22 -3.82 16.82
CA VAL A 111 -15.12 -2.95 17.56
C VAL A 111 -16.54 -3.27 17.12
N ILE A 112 -17.38 -3.69 18.06
CA ILE A 112 -18.80 -4.00 17.84
C ILE A 112 -19.61 -2.95 18.58
N ASN A 113 -20.42 -2.21 17.83
CA ASN A 113 -21.38 -1.27 18.38
C ASN A 113 -22.68 -2.02 18.67
N MET A 114 -23.18 -1.87 19.90
CA MET A 114 -24.36 -2.57 20.38
C MET A 114 -25.23 -1.62 21.18
N ASP A 115 -26.53 -1.64 20.92
CA ASP A 115 -27.53 -0.95 21.72
C ASP A 115 -28.27 -2.00 22.56
N VAL A 116 -28.33 -1.80 23.88
CA VAL A 116 -28.99 -2.73 24.80
C VAL A 116 -30.24 -2.08 25.35
N THR A 117 -31.39 -2.71 25.11
CA THR A 117 -32.66 -2.30 25.67
C THR A 117 -33.04 -3.24 26.82
N ASN A 118 -33.30 -2.65 27.98
CA ASN A 118 -33.73 -3.38 29.16
C ASN A 118 -35.26 -3.37 29.26
N ASN A 119 -35.91 -4.51 28.98
CA ASN A 119 -37.36 -4.63 28.98
C ASN A 119 -37.90 -4.97 30.39
N ILE A 120 -37.47 -4.25 31.43
CA ILE A 120 -38.08 -4.36 32.76
C ILE A 120 -39.40 -3.58 32.75
N LYS A 121 -40.51 -4.29 32.94
CA LYS A 121 -41.82 -3.73 33.29
C LYS A 121 -42.11 -3.98 34.76
#